data_AF-A0A509L7U2-F1
#
_entry.id   AF-A0A509L7U2-F1
#
_cell.length_a   1.000
_cell.length_b   1.000
_cell.length_c   1.000
_cell.angle_alpha   90.00
_cell.angle_beta   90.00
_cell.angle_gamma   90.00
#
_symmetry.space_group_name_H-M   'P 1'
#
loop_
_entity.id
_entity.type
_entity.pdbx_description
1 polymer ?
#
loop_
_entity_poly.entity_id
_entity_poly.type
_entity_poly.pdbx_seq_one_letter_code
_entity_poly.pdbx_strand_id
1 'polypeptide(L)'
;MKIAIPADGPSLDARVHNKMGATPYLLVVDSDNLSFEILDSALLAPGPVAGVQALSLVLEKGAEVILVGYMSPNIIGPLQENGIEVVTSVSGNVKDAVMKYNRGGFAVAVNGDPASSPKPSVRQPGRWTEALRKTAKQYLSLLPMLSGVILLAGLFKAFLPQKLLLALFSGNMIQDTFAGAFIGSLLSGNPINSYVIGDTLLELGVGYAGVGAMMLTWVTVWLVQMPVEVSVLGTRFTLIRNIAAFLVAIPASILIVWLSRGAW
;
A
#
# COMPACT_ATOMS: atom_id res chain seq x y z
N MET A 1 30.06 18.65 1.41
CA MET A 1 28.90 18.23 2.26
C MET A 1 27.63 18.33 1.43
N LYS A 2 26.74 17.35 1.46
CA LYS A 2 25.52 17.35 0.62
C LYS A 2 24.28 17.83 1.37
N ILE A 3 23.57 18.78 0.78
CA ILE A 3 22.36 19.41 1.32
C ILE A 3 21.19 19.14 0.39
N ALA A 4 20.14 18.50 0.89
CA ALA A 4 18.90 18.27 0.17
C ALA A 4 17.88 19.40 0.43
N ILE A 5 17.32 19.95 -0.64
CA ILE A 5 16.45 21.13 -0.59
C ILE A 5 15.25 20.91 -1.53
N PRO A 6 14.03 20.87 -1.02
CA PRO A 6 12.84 20.82 -1.85
C PRO A 6 12.60 22.19 -2.49
N ALA A 7 12.31 22.23 -3.79
CA ALA A 7 12.13 23.47 -4.52
C ALA A 7 10.92 23.46 -5.47
N ASP A 8 10.44 24.66 -5.79
CA ASP A 8 9.35 24.88 -6.75
C ASP A 8 9.80 24.75 -8.21
N GLY A 9 11.11 24.71 -8.48
CA GLY A 9 11.67 24.65 -9.83
C GLY A 9 13.07 24.02 -9.87
N PRO A 10 13.54 23.64 -11.08
CA PRO A 10 14.80 22.92 -11.28
C PRO A 10 16.03 23.85 -11.33
N SER A 11 16.09 24.88 -10.48
CA SER A 11 17.19 25.86 -10.50
C SER A 11 17.56 26.33 -9.08
N LEU A 12 18.80 26.79 -8.91
CA LEU A 12 19.26 27.36 -7.63
C LEU A 12 18.56 28.67 -7.26
N ASP A 13 17.99 29.36 -8.24
CA ASP A 13 17.19 30.58 -8.03
C ASP A 13 15.72 30.26 -7.74
N ALA A 14 15.32 28.98 -7.80
CA ALA A 14 13.99 28.56 -7.42
C ALA A 14 13.75 28.77 -5.93
N ARG A 15 12.48 28.92 -5.57
CA ARG A 15 12.06 29.04 -4.18
C ARG A 15 12.10 27.70 -3.49
N VAL A 16 12.50 27.71 -2.22
CA VAL A 16 12.38 26.55 -1.33
C VAL A 16 10.91 26.25 -1.10
N HIS A 17 10.51 25.02 -1.35
CA HIS A 17 9.14 24.57 -1.20
C HIS A 17 8.81 24.35 0.28
N ASN A 18 7.57 24.65 0.67
CA ASN A 18 7.18 24.65 2.07
C ASN A 18 6.99 23.23 2.65
N LYS A 19 6.52 22.26 1.87
CA LYS A 19 6.19 20.91 2.36
C LYS A 19 6.90 19.82 1.58
N MET A 20 7.75 19.03 2.24
CA MET A 20 8.54 17.97 1.58
C MET A 20 7.71 16.90 0.82
N GLY A 21 6.50 16.56 1.27
CA GLY A 21 5.67 15.51 0.65
C GLY A 21 4.87 15.91 -0.60
N ALA A 22 4.96 17.17 -1.06
CA ALA A 22 4.22 17.65 -2.24
C ALA A 22 5.11 18.48 -3.19
N THR A 23 6.43 18.26 -3.11
CA THR A 23 7.42 19.08 -3.81
C THR A 23 7.51 18.68 -5.27
N PRO A 24 7.59 19.62 -6.22
CA PRO A 24 7.82 19.29 -7.62
C PRO A 24 9.27 18.93 -7.94
N TYR A 25 10.26 19.44 -7.17
CA TYR A 25 11.68 19.12 -7.35
C TYR A 25 12.40 18.96 -6.01
N LEU A 26 13.40 18.08 -5.99
CA LEU A 26 14.34 17.94 -4.87
C LEU A 26 15.75 18.20 -5.40
N LEU A 27 16.41 19.24 -4.91
CA LEU A 27 17.78 19.59 -5.28
C LEU A 27 18.74 19.04 -4.22
N VAL A 28 19.73 18.27 -4.64
CA VAL A 28 20.84 17.86 -3.78
C VAL A 28 22.05 18.70 -4.17
N VAL A 29 22.39 19.67 -3.32
CA VAL A 29 23.46 20.64 -3.56
C VAL A 29 24.69 20.24 -2.75
N ASP A 30 25.86 20.22 -3.38
CA ASP A 30 27.13 20.16 -2.66
C ASP A 30 27.50 21.55 -2.15
N SER A 31 27.63 21.67 -0.84
CA SER A 31 28.00 22.89 -0.13
C SER A 31 29.36 23.45 -0.58
N ASP A 32 30.28 22.60 -1.04
CA ASP A 32 31.68 23.00 -1.26
C ASP A 32 31.90 23.71 -2.61
N ASN A 33 31.17 23.28 -3.66
CA ASN A 33 31.31 23.83 -5.01
C ASN A 33 29.99 24.31 -5.63
N LEU A 34 28.88 24.30 -4.86
CA LEU A 34 27.53 24.64 -5.31
C LEU A 34 27.03 23.82 -6.51
N SER A 35 27.70 22.70 -6.84
CA SER A 35 27.22 21.74 -7.81
C SER A 35 25.94 21.09 -7.28
N PHE A 36 24.90 21.04 -8.10
CA PHE A 36 23.60 20.52 -7.67
C PHE A 36 23.10 19.47 -8.65
N GLU A 37 22.48 18.43 -8.09
CA GLU A 37 21.72 17.44 -8.83
C GLU A 37 20.23 17.74 -8.65
N ILE A 38 19.48 17.74 -9.75
CA ILE A 38 18.02 17.92 -9.72
C ILE A 38 17.41 16.53 -9.78
N LEU A 39 16.58 16.22 -8.78
CA LEU A 39 15.78 15.02 -8.75
C LEU A 39 14.34 15.41 -9.03
N ASP A 40 13.83 14.86 -10.12
CA ASP A 40 12.44 15.03 -10.49
C ASP A 40 11.57 14.22 -9.52
N SER A 41 10.74 14.94 -8.77
CA SER A 41 9.78 14.37 -7.85
C SER A 41 8.57 13.77 -8.58
N ALA A 42 8.50 13.83 -9.91
CA ALA A 42 7.46 13.15 -10.70
C ALA A 42 7.35 11.63 -10.43
N LEU A 43 8.38 11.00 -9.86
CA LEU A 43 8.34 9.62 -9.37
C LEU A 43 7.57 9.45 -8.04
N LEU A 44 7.36 10.53 -7.30
CA LEU A 44 6.67 10.59 -6.01
C LEU A 44 5.17 10.78 -6.27
N ALA A 45 4.42 9.67 -6.32
CA ALA A 45 2.97 9.72 -6.44
C ALA A 45 2.37 10.59 -5.32
N PRO A 46 1.49 11.57 -5.62
CA PRO A 46 0.86 12.40 -4.60
C PRO A 46 0.11 11.52 -3.60
N GLY A 47 0.39 11.67 -2.31
CA GLY A 47 -0.31 10.89 -1.29
C GLY A 47 0.46 10.76 0.04
N PRO A 48 -0.09 9.97 0.99
CA PRO A 48 0.49 9.81 2.33
C PRO A 48 1.91 9.25 2.36
N VAL A 49 2.35 8.61 1.27
CA VAL A 49 3.64 7.90 1.15
C VAL A 49 4.72 8.75 0.48
N ALA A 50 4.36 9.88 -0.13
CA ALA A 50 5.28 10.76 -0.86
C ALA A 50 6.45 11.25 0.00
N GLY A 51 6.18 11.57 1.28
CA GLY A 51 7.22 12.02 2.22
C GLY A 51 8.23 10.94 2.59
N VAL A 52 7.82 9.66 2.61
CA VAL A 52 8.72 8.53 2.91
C VAL A 52 9.63 8.25 1.72
N GLN A 53 9.08 8.27 0.50
CA GLN A 53 9.87 8.06 -0.71
C GLN A 53 10.86 9.20 -0.98
N ALA A 54 10.42 10.45 -0.78
CA ALA A 54 11.30 11.62 -0.89
C ALA A 54 12.47 11.49 0.11
N LEU A 55 12.21 11.00 1.31
CA LEU A 55 13.26 10.72 2.29
C LEU A 55 14.21 9.59 1.85
N SER A 56 13.69 8.47 1.35
CA SER A 56 14.53 7.38 0.85
C SER A 56 15.49 7.85 -0.25
N LEU A 57 15.01 8.75 -1.12
CA LEU A 57 15.81 9.34 -2.20
C LEU A 57 16.92 10.27 -1.67
N VAL A 58 16.62 11.06 -0.64
CA VAL A 58 17.61 11.91 0.05
C VAL A 58 18.72 11.07 0.67
N LEU A 59 18.35 9.96 1.32
CA LEU A 59 19.29 9.01 1.92
C LEU A 59 20.17 8.32 0.87
N GLU A 60 19.57 7.86 -0.23
CA GLU A 60 20.31 7.21 -1.34
C GLU A 60 21.38 8.13 -1.94
N LYS A 61 21.08 9.43 -2.02
CA LYS A 61 22.01 10.43 -2.57
C LYS A 61 23.09 10.88 -1.58
N GLY A 62 23.02 10.40 -0.34
CA GLY A 62 23.98 10.67 0.73
C GLY A 62 23.93 12.12 1.20
N ALA A 63 22.74 12.73 1.26
CA ALA A 63 22.60 14.05 1.86
C ALA A 63 22.67 13.96 3.39
N GLU A 64 23.48 14.84 3.98
CA GLU A 64 23.69 14.92 5.43
C GLU A 64 22.76 15.95 6.07
N VAL A 65 22.24 16.89 5.28
CA VAL A 65 21.42 18.01 5.74
C VAL A 65 20.17 18.15 4.86
N ILE A 66 19.02 18.40 5.48
CA ILE A 66 17.77 18.76 4.80
C ILE A 66 17.36 20.17 5.20
N LEU A 67 17.24 21.07 4.22
CA LEU A 67 16.68 22.42 4.42
C LEU A 67 15.24 22.45 3.90
N VAL A 68 14.25 22.71 4.76
CA VAL A 68 12.83 22.71 4.35
C VAL A 68 12.04 23.82 5.06
N GLY A 69 10.95 24.28 4.45
CA GLY A 69 10.01 25.19 5.11
C GLY A 69 9.35 24.56 6.34
N TYR A 70 8.70 23.40 6.16
CA TYR A 70 8.03 22.68 7.23
C TYR A 70 8.19 21.17 7.09
N MET A 71 8.50 20.52 8.22
CA MET A 71 8.48 19.06 8.37
C MET A 71 7.77 18.69 9.68
N SER A 72 7.01 17.59 9.66
CA SER A 72 6.30 17.12 10.85
C SER A 72 7.30 16.71 11.95
N PRO A 73 7.09 17.11 13.23
CA PRO A 73 7.98 16.75 14.34
C PRO A 73 8.20 15.24 14.50
N ASN A 74 7.21 14.43 14.11
CA ASN A 74 7.29 12.96 14.15
C ASN A 74 8.30 12.36 13.17
N ILE A 75 8.75 13.15 12.18
CA ILE A 75 9.71 12.72 11.15
C ILE A 75 11.12 13.23 11.49
N ILE A 76 11.23 14.41 12.11
CA ILE A 76 12.52 15.04 12.45
C ILE A 76 13.36 14.16 13.40
N GLY A 77 12.74 13.60 14.44
CA GLY A 77 13.45 12.77 15.43
C GLY A 77 14.16 11.55 14.82
N PRO A 78 13.44 10.66 14.10
CA PRO A 78 14.05 9.53 13.41
C PRO A 78 15.16 9.91 12.40
N LEU A 79 15.10 11.10 11.81
CA LEU A 79 16.13 11.56 10.87
C LEU A 79 17.43 11.96 11.55
N GLN A 80 17.31 12.73 12.63
CA GLN A 80 18.45 13.14 13.43
C GLN A 80 19.15 11.93 14.08
N GLU A 81 18.38 10.92 14.51
CA GLU A 81 18.93 9.66 15.03
C GLU A 81 19.75 8.87 13.98
N ASN A 82 19.43 9.04 12.69
CA ASN A 82 20.17 8.42 11.58
C ASN A 82 21.23 9.34 10.97
N GLY A 83 21.61 10.42 11.68
CA GLY A 83 22.70 11.31 11.29
C GLY A 83 22.34 12.32 10.19
N ILE A 84 21.04 12.53 9.90
CA ILE A 84 20.60 13.59 8.99
C ILE A 84 20.16 14.80 9.81
N GLU A 85 20.83 15.93 9.58
CA GLU A 85 20.45 17.21 10.18
C GLU A 85 19.23 17.80 9.44
N VAL A 86 18.21 18.24 10.17
CA VAL A 86 17.01 18.85 9.59
C VAL A 86 16.86 20.29 10.07
N VAL A 87 16.89 21.23 9.13
CA VAL A 87 16.62 22.65 9.37
C VAL A 87 15.24 22.98 8.81
N THR A 88 14.36 23.44 9.70
CA THR A 88 13.00 23.86 9.34
C THR A 88 12.90 25.37 9.25
N SER A 89 11.75 25.90 8.82
CA SER A 89 11.47 27.33 8.67
C SER A 89 12.36 28.02 7.63
N VAL A 90 12.92 27.25 6.68
CA VAL A 90 13.73 27.78 5.59
C VAL A 90 12.82 28.39 4.52
N SER A 91 13.07 29.64 4.17
CA SER A 91 12.33 30.37 3.15
C SER A 91 13.26 31.23 2.29
N GLY A 92 12.82 31.53 1.07
CA GLY A 92 13.61 32.25 0.07
C GLY A 92 14.09 31.34 -1.05
N ASN A 93 15.15 31.74 -1.74
CA ASN A 93 15.72 30.97 -2.85
C ASN A 93 16.66 29.87 -2.34
N VAL A 94 16.79 28.78 -3.10
CA VAL A 94 17.67 27.65 -2.76
C VAL A 94 19.12 28.13 -2.53
N LYS A 95 19.64 28.98 -3.41
CA LYS A 95 20.99 29.54 -3.29
C LYS A 95 21.19 30.31 -1.98
N ASP A 96 20.22 31.14 -1.62
CA ASP A 96 20.28 31.93 -0.38
C ASP A 96 20.17 31.04 0.86
N ALA A 97 19.37 29.99 0.79
CA ALA A 97 19.25 29.00 1.85
C ALA A 97 20.58 28.27 2.09
N VAL A 98 21.25 27.78 1.03
CA VAL A 98 22.57 27.15 1.16
C VAL A 98 23.60 28.12 1.74
N MET A 99 23.67 29.36 1.24
CA MET A 99 24.61 30.36 1.74
C MET A 99 24.34 30.74 3.21
N LYS A 100 23.07 30.86 3.62
CA LYS A 100 22.72 31.13 5.01
C LYS A 100 23.09 29.96 5.92
N TYR A 101 22.94 28.72 5.45
CA TYR A 101 23.34 27.53 6.19
C TYR A 101 24.86 27.50 6.43
N ASN A 102 25.66 27.73 5.39
CA ASN A 102 27.13 27.76 5.51
C ASN A 102 27.64 28.88 6.41
N ARG A 103 26.87 29.95 6.60
CA ARG A 103 27.19 31.05 7.52
C ARG A 103 26.72 30.79 8.96
N GLY A 104 26.15 29.62 9.25
CA GLY A 104 25.57 29.29 10.56
C GLY A 104 24.32 30.12 10.89
N GLY A 105 23.65 30.69 9.87
CA GLY A 105 22.56 31.65 10.04
C GLY A 105 21.20 31.02 10.34
N PHE A 106 21.11 29.71 10.42
CA PHE A 106 19.91 29.01 10.89
C PHE A 106 20.17 28.49 12.29
N ALA A 107 19.23 28.76 13.21
CA ALA A 107 19.14 27.99 14.43
C ALA A 107 18.80 26.56 13.98
N VAL A 108 19.79 25.68 14.01
CA VAL A 108 19.56 24.23 13.93
C VAL A 108 18.47 23.95 14.95
N ALA A 109 17.44 23.19 14.56
CA ALA A 109 16.38 22.79 15.47
C ALA A 109 16.94 21.79 16.50
N VAL A 110 17.78 22.28 17.40
CA VAL A 110 18.25 21.63 18.61
C VAL A 110 17.25 22.04 19.67
N ASN A 111 16.32 21.12 19.92
CA ASN A 111 15.23 21.20 20.90
C ASN A 111 14.09 22.15 20.51
N GLY A 112 12.94 21.55 20.20
CA GLY A 112 11.68 22.27 20.00
C GLY A 112 11.28 23.07 21.23
N ASP A 113 10.54 24.15 20.97
CA ASP A 113 9.97 25.00 22.01
C ASP A 113 9.11 24.21 23.02
N PRO A 114 9.04 24.65 24.30
CA PRO A 114 8.42 23.91 25.40
C PRO A 114 6.87 23.82 25.36
N ALA A 115 6.22 24.35 24.32
CA ALA A 115 4.78 24.61 24.30
C ALA A 115 3.94 23.54 23.56
N SER A 116 4.57 22.48 23.05
CA SER A 116 3.84 21.25 22.72
C SER A 116 4.73 20.09 23.10
N SER A 117 4.64 19.69 24.37
CA SER A 117 5.38 18.55 24.89
C SER A 117 5.25 17.39 23.90
N PRO A 118 6.36 16.88 23.34
CA PRO A 118 6.31 15.59 22.69
C PRO A 118 5.87 14.64 23.78
N LYS A 119 4.69 14.02 23.62
CA LYS A 119 4.34 12.90 24.50
C LYS A 119 5.55 11.98 24.42
N PRO A 120 6.24 11.70 25.54
CA PRO A 120 7.34 10.75 25.50
C PRO A 120 6.77 9.50 24.84
N SER A 121 7.55 8.89 23.95
CA SER A 121 7.31 7.49 23.56
C SER A 121 7.54 6.66 24.82
N VAL A 122 6.59 6.75 25.74
CA VAL A 122 6.49 5.91 26.90
C VAL A 122 6.58 4.52 26.32
N ARG A 123 7.61 3.76 26.70
CA ARG A 123 7.53 2.29 26.66
C ARG A 123 6.31 1.97 27.52
N GLN A 124 5.12 1.97 26.92
CA GLN A 124 3.87 1.76 27.63
C GLN A 124 3.88 0.32 28.13
N PRO A 125 4.01 0.09 29.45
CA PRO A 125 3.79 -1.22 30.02
C PRO A 125 2.28 -1.44 29.93
N GLY A 126 1.85 -2.18 28.91
CA GLY A 126 0.45 -2.27 28.47
C GLY A 126 0.25 -2.46 26.95
N ARG A 127 1.33 -2.35 26.16
CA ARG A 127 1.31 -2.52 24.68
C ARG A 127 0.56 -3.77 24.20
N TRP A 128 0.65 -4.88 24.91
CA TRP A 128 -0.02 -6.13 24.52
C TRP A 128 -1.51 -6.13 24.83
N THR A 129 -1.95 -5.55 25.94
CA THR A 129 -3.38 -5.49 26.29
C THR A 129 -4.13 -4.54 25.37
N GLU A 130 -3.52 -3.42 24.98
CA GLU A 130 -4.12 -2.51 24.02
C GLU A 130 -4.12 -3.08 22.60
N ALA A 131 -3.06 -3.77 22.19
CA ALA A 131 -3.03 -4.50 20.93
C ALA A 131 -4.11 -5.60 20.91
N LEU A 132 -4.20 -6.41 21.96
CA LEU A 132 -5.24 -7.44 22.12
C LEU A 132 -6.64 -6.84 22.09
N ARG A 133 -6.88 -5.72 22.77
CA ARG A 133 -8.17 -5.03 22.75
C ARG A 133 -8.52 -4.52 21.35
N LYS A 134 -7.56 -3.97 20.61
CA LYS A 134 -7.77 -3.52 19.22
C LYS A 134 -8.07 -4.71 18.31
N THR A 135 -7.28 -5.78 18.40
CA THR A 135 -7.50 -7.02 17.65
C THR A 135 -8.86 -7.64 17.99
N ALA A 136 -9.23 -7.72 19.26
CA ALA A 136 -10.52 -8.25 19.70
C ALA A 136 -11.69 -7.40 19.18
N LYS A 137 -11.58 -6.07 19.23
CA LYS A 137 -12.61 -5.17 18.68
C LYS A 137 -12.74 -5.33 17.17
N GLN A 138 -11.62 -5.48 16.46
CA GLN A 138 -11.61 -5.72 15.02
C GLN A 138 -12.21 -7.09 14.66
N TYR A 139 -11.90 -8.13 15.44
CA TYR A 139 -12.49 -9.45 15.27
C TYR A 139 -14.01 -9.45 15.54
N LEU A 140 -14.46 -8.78 16.62
CA LEU A 140 -15.88 -8.60 16.91
C LEU A 140 -16.61 -7.82 15.82
N SER A 141 -15.95 -6.92 15.11
CA SER A 141 -16.55 -6.19 13.99
C SER A 141 -16.73 -7.07 12.74
N LEU A 142 -15.93 -8.13 12.60
CA LEU A 142 -16.04 -9.10 11.50
C LEU A 142 -17.07 -10.20 11.78
N LEU A 143 -17.34 -10.52 13.05
CA LEU A 143 -18.28 -11.57 13.45
C LEU A 143 -19.68 -11.42 12.81
N PRO A 144 -20.34 -10.24 12.82
CA PRO A 144 -21.67 -10.10 12.21
C PRO A 144 -21.67 -10.42 10.71
N MET A 145 -20.61 -10.04 10.00
CA MET A 145 -20.45 -10.35 8.57
C MET A 145 -20.24 -11.85 8.35
N LEU A 146 -19.36 -12.49 9.13
CA LEU A 146 -19.12 -13.94 9.05
C LEU A 146 -20.37 -14.74 9.39
N SER A 147 -21.08 -14.38 10.46
CA SER A 147 -22.35 -14.99 10.82
C SER A 147 -23.38 -14.83 9.72
N GLY A 148 -23.48 -13.65 9.10
CA GLY A 148 -24.34 -13.41 7.95
C GLY A 148 -24.00 -14.32 6.76
N VAL A 149 -22.72 -14.43 6.41
CA VAL A 149 -22.25 -15.30 5.31
C VAL A 149 -22.48 -16.77 5.61
N ILE A 150 -22.21 -17.23 6.84
CA ILE A 150 -22.43 -18.64 7.24
C ILE A 150 -23.93 -18.98 7.24
N LEU A 151 -24.78 -18.11 7.78
CA LEU A 151 -26.24 -18.31 7.76
C LEU A 151 -26.77 -18.29 6.32
N LEU A 152 -26.28 -17.38 5.49
CA LEU A 152 -26.63 -17.33 4.07
C LEU A 152 -26.15 -18.57 3.35
N ALA A 153 -24.94 -19.05 3.59
CA ALA A 153 -24.42 -20.30 3.02
C ALA A 153 -25.28 -21.51 3.44
N GLY A 154 -25.70 -21.56 4.71
CA GLY A 154 -26.65 -22.57 5.20
C GLY A 154 -28.01 -22.47 4.51
N LEU A 155 -28.53 -21.26 4.27
CA LEU A 155 -29.76 -21.05 3.51
C LEU A 155 -29.60 -21.44 2.03
N PHE A 156 -28.43 -21.17 1.44
CA PHE A 156 -28.08 -21.59 0.09
C PHE A 156 -28.12 -23.11 -0.03
N LYS A 157 -27.65 -23.88 0.97
CA LYS A 157 -27.82 -25.35 0.98
C LYS A 157 -29.28 -25.79 0.94
N ALA A 158 -30.19 -25.03 1.58
CA ALA A 158 -31.61 -25.34 1.57
C ALA A 158 -32.33 -24.93 0.27
N PHE A 159 -31.84 -23.88 -0.42
CA PHE A 159 -32.50 -23.29 -1.59
C PHE A 159 -31.82 -23.56 -2.94
N LEU A 160 -30.56 -24.02 -2.99
CA LEU A 160 -29.90 -24.43 -4.24
C LEU A 160 -30.25 -25.89 -4.55
N PRO A 161 -31.12 -26.16 -5.54
CA PRO A 161 -31.29 -27.52 -6.03
C PRO A 161 -29.97 -28.02 -6.62
N GLN A 162 -29.58 -29.26 -6.30
CA GLN A 162 -28.39 -29.93 -6.86
C GLN A 162 -28.33 -29.86 -8.41
N LYS A 163 -29.49 -29.71 -9.07
CA LYS A 163 -29.60 -29.54 -10.52
C LYS A 163 -28.96 -28.24 -11.04
N LEU A 164 -29.01 -27.14 -10.28
CA LEU A 164 -28.32 -25.89 -10.65
C LEU A 164 -26.81 -26.01 -10.51
N LEU A 165 -26.35 -26.77 -9.50
CA LEU A 165 -24.93 -27.04 -9.30
C LEU A 165 -24.38 -27.94 -10.40
N LEU A 166 -25.09 -29.02 -10.77
CA LEU A 166 -24.72 -29.88 -11.90
C LEU A 166 -24.80 -29.17 -13.26
N ALA A 167 -25.56 -28.08 -13.36
CA ALA A 167 -25.61 -27.24 -14.56
C ALA A 167 -24.44 -26.23 -14.63
N LEU A 168 -23.94 -25.76 -13.48
CA LEU A 168 -22.80 -24.83 -13.39
C LEU A 168 -21.45 -25.55 -13.32
N PHE A 169 -21.40 -26.71 -12.68
CA PHE A 169 -20.25 -27.58 -12.52
C PHE A 169 -20.62 -28.95 -13.08
N SER A 170 -20.07 -29.26 -14.24
CA SER A 170 -20.38 -30.48 -15.00
C SER A 170 -19.65 -31.72 -14.46
N GLY A 171 -18.76 -31.54 -13.48
CA GLY A 171 -17.90 -32.58 -12.92
C GLY A 171 -16.62 -32.81 -13.72
N ASN A 172 -16.44 -32.12 -14.84
CA ASN A 172 -15.19 -32.13 -15.59
C ASN A 172 -14.25 -31.07 -15.03
N MET A 173 -13.05 -31.50 -14.60
CA MET A 173 -12.03 -30.66 -13.98
C MET A 173 -11.80 -29.35 -14.73
N ILE A 174 -11.69 -29.37 -16.06
CA ILE A 174 -11.41 -28.16 -16.85
C ILE A 174 -12.62 -27.23 -16.85
N GLN A 175 -13.83 -27.75 -17.12
CA GLN A 175 -15.04 -26.94 -17.18
C GLN A 175 -15.37 -26.31 -15.81
N ASP A 176 -15.20 -27.08 -14.74
CA ASP A 176 -15.38 -26.62 -13.37
C ASP A 176 -14.37 -25.53 -13.00
N THR A 177 -13.13 -25.64 -13.47
CA THR A 177 -12.08 -24.63 -13.29
C THR A 177 -12.46 -23.31 -13.99
N PHE A 178 -12.94 -23.38 -15.23
CA PHE A 178 -13.38 -22.19 -15.97
C PHE A 178 -14.64 -21.56 -15.36
N ALA A 179 -15.63 -22.38 -14.97
CA ALA A 179 -16.84 -21.91 -14.31
C ALA A 179 -16.53 -21.25 -12.97
N GLY A 180 -15.67 -21.88 -12.17
CA GLY A 180 -15.17 -21.34 -10.90
C GLY A 180 -14.44 -20.02 -11.10
N ALA A 181 -13.50 -19.95 -12.04
CA ALA A 181 -12.78 -18.72 -12.38
C ALA A 181 -13.72 -17.58 -12.78
N PHE A 182 -14.75 -17.87 -13.57
CA PHE A 182 -15.72 -16.88 -14.01
C PHE A 182 -16.58 -16.36 -12.85
N ILE A 183 -17.10 -17.27 -12.02
CA ILE A 183 -17.87 -16.91 -10.81
C ILE A 183 -17.01 -16.09 -9.85
N GLY A 184 -15.78 -16.52 -9.58
CA GLY A 184 -14.86 -15.82 -8.69
C GLY A 184 -14.54 -14.40 -9.16
N SER A 185 -14.38 -14.20 -10.48
CA SER A 185 -14.10 -12.88 -11.05
C SER A 185 -15.26 -11.87 -10.94
N LEU A 186 -16.50 -12.35 -10.84
CA LEU A 186 -17.70 -11.53 -10.66
C LEU A 186 -17.93 -11.16 -9.20
N LEU A 187 -17.51 -12.05 -8.29
CA LEU A 187 -17.71 -11.86 -6.88
C LEU A 187 -16.65 -10.89 -6.33
N SER A 188 -17.07 -10.03 -5.41
CA SER A 188 -16.18 -9.06 -4.76
C SER A 188 -16.49 -8.97 -3.28
N GLY A 189 -15.56 -8.40 -2.51
CA GLY A 189 -15.62 -8.34 -1.06
C GLY A 189 -14.41 -9.01 -0.39
N ASN A 190 -14.51 -9.22 0.92
CA ASN A 190 -13.41 -9.74 1.72
C ASN A 190 -13.01 -11.16 1.26
N PRO A 191 -11.72 -11.43 0.99
CA PRO A 191 -11.22 -12.77 0.65
C PRO A 191 -11.64 -13.87 1.63
N ILE A 192 -11.88 -13.56 2.91
CA ILE A 192 -12.35 -14.53 3.90
C ILE A 192 -13.66 -15.21 3.45
N ASN A 193 -14.54 -14.50 2.74
CA ASN A 193 -15.80 -15.05 2.25
C ASN A 193 -15.60 -16.13 1.18
N SER A 194 -14.52 -16.04 0.38
CA SER A 194 -14.27 -17.02 -0.68
C SER A 194 -13.94 -18.40 -0.09
N TYR A 195 -13.33 -18.45 1.09
CA TYR A 195 -13.06 -19.70 1.82
C TYR A 195 -14.36 -20.35 2.33
N VAL A 196 -15.27 -19.56 2.92
CA VAL A 196 -16.55 -20.08 3.45
C VAL A 196 -17.45 -20.60 2.33
N ILE A 197 -17.51 -19.87 1.22
CA ILE A 197 -18.27 -20.28 0.03
C ILE A 197 -17.61 -21.49 -0.62
N GLY A 198 -16.27 -21.50 -0.71
CA GLY A 198 -15.51 -22.62 -1.25
C GLY A 198 -15.75 -23.92 -0.50
N ASP A 199 -15.71 -23.88 0.84
CA ASP A 199 -16.01 -25.03 1.70
C ASP A 199 -17.43 -25.59 1.43
N THR A 200 -18.41 -24.70 1.34
CA THR A 200 -19.79 -25.09 1.02
C THR A 200 -19.89 -25.75 -0.36
N LEU A 201 -19.17 -25.24 -1.37
CA LEU A 201 -19.15 -25.84 -2.72
C LEU A 201 -18.48 -27.22 -2.72
N LEU A 202 -17.43 -27.42 -1.93
CA LEU A 202 -16.76 -28.72 -1.77
C LEU A 202 -17.69 -29.75 -1.12
N GLU A 203 -18.40 -29.37 -0.04
CA GLU A 203 -19.39 -30.24 0.61
C GLU A 203 -20.55 -30.61 -0.32
N LEU A 204 -20.86 -29.75 -1.30
CA LEU A 204 -21.88 -29.98 -2.32
C LEU A 204 -21.36 -30.82 -3.51
N GLY A 205 -20.08 -31.23 -3.50
CA GLY A 205 -19.48 -32.12 -4.49
C GLY A 205 -18.78 -31.44 -5.66
N VAL A 206 -18.56 -30.11 -5.60
CA VAL A 206 -17.79 -29.41 -6.64
C VAL A 206 -16.31 -29.79 -6.54
N GLY A 207 -15.65 -30.00 -7.67
CA GLY A 207 -14.25 -30.36 -7.70
C GLY A 207 -13.32 -29.26 -7.14
N TYR A 208 -12.26 -29.68 -6.46
CA TYR A 208 -11.25 -28.79 -5.87
C TYR A 208 -10.64 -27.78 -6.86
N ALA A 209 -10.48 -28.17 -8.12
CA ALA A 209 -9.92 -27.27 -9.15
C ALA A 209 -10.87 -26.12 -9.50
N GLY A 210 -12.20 -26.37 -9.47
CA GLY A 210 -13.21 -25.33 -9.65
C GLY A 210 -13.24 -24.35 -8.49
N VAL A 211 -13.25 -24.88 -7.26
CA VAL A 211 -13.25 -24.06 -6.04
C VAL A 211 -11.95 -23.27 -5.91
N GLY A 212 -10.79 -23.89 -6.17
CA GLY A 212 -9.50 -23.21 -6.16
C GLY A 212 -9.42 -22.07 -7.18
N ALA A 213 -9.96 -22.27 -8.39
CA ALA A 213 -9.97 -21.24 -9.41
C ALA A 213 -10.90 -20.07 -9.05
N MET A 214 -12.05 -20.36 -8.43
CA MET A 214 -12.94 -19.35 -7.88
C MET A 214 -12.23 -18.51 -6.81
N MET A 215 -11.55 -19.15 -5.86
CA MET A 215 -10.86 -18.46 -4.78
C MET A 215 -9.69 -17.61 -5.29
N LEU A 216 -8.91 -18.11 -6.24
CA LEU A 216 -7.80 -17.38 -6.85
C LEU A 216 -8.29 -16.16 -7.63
N THR A 217 -9.32 -16.33 -8.45
CA THR A 217 -9.87 -15.22 -9.26
C THR A 217 -10.61 -14.20 -8.41
N TRP A 218 -11.27 -14.59 -7.32
CA TRP A 218 -11.89 -13.64 -6.38
C TRP A 218 -10.91 -12.56 -5.90
N VAL A 219 -9.67 -12.93 -5.63
CA VAL A 219 -8.66 -12.02 -5.08
C VAL A 219 -7.85 -11.30 -6.15
N THR A 220 -7.76 -11.87 -7.34
CA THR A 220 -6.85 -11.38 -8.39
C THR A 220 -7.56 -10.69 -9.53
N VAL A 221 -8.85 -10.99 -9.74
CA VAL A 221 -9.67 -10.49 -10.84
C VAL A 221 -10.88 -9.76 -10.27
N TRP A 222 -10.80 -8.44 -10.18
CA TRP A 222 -11.85 -7.60 -9.60
C TRP A 222 -12.67 -6.91 -10.70
N LEU A 223 -13.60 -7.60 -11.36
CA LEU A 223 -14.44 -6.95 -12.39
C LEU A 223 -15.24 -5.77 -11.82
N VAL A 224 -15.75 -5.92 -10.60
CA VAL A 224 -16.57 -4.88 -9.94
C VAL A 224 -15.76 -3.61 -9.67
N GLN A 225 -14.48 -3.74 -9.32
CA GLN A 225 -13.60 -2.61 -9.00
C GLN A 225 -12.82 -2.08 -10.21
N MET A 226 -12.98 -2.71 -11.38
CA MET A 226 -12.33 -2.33 -12.63
C MET A 226 -12.48 -0.83 -12.96
N PRO A 227 -13.64 -0.16 -12.78
CA PRO A 227 -13.77 1.28 -13.07
C PRO A 227 -12.81 2.13 -12.23
N VAL A 228 -12.64 1.79 -10.95
CA VAL A 228 -11.72 2.49 -10.05
C VAL A 228 -10.28 2.24 -10.48
N GLU A 229 -9.91 0.99 -10.79
CA GLU A 229 -8.57 0.67 -11.24
C GLU A 229 -8.21 1.33 -12.58
N VAL A 230 -9.16 1.39 -13.52
CA VAL A 230 -8.99 2.10 -14.79
C VAL A 230 -8.70 3.58 -14.57
N SER A 231 -9.35 4.20 -13.58
CA SER A 231 -9.12 5.62 -13.26
C SER A 231 -7.75 5.91 -12.64
N VAL A 232 -7.13 4.92 -11.99
CA VAL A 232 -5.83 5.07 -11.29
C VAL A 232 -4.66 4.59 -12.15
N LEU A 233 -4.80 3.45 -12.82
CA LEU A 233 -3.71 2.74 -13.50
C LEU A 233 -3.80 2.81 -15.03
N GLY A 234 -4.94 3.28 -15.57
CA GLY A 234 -5.21 3.36 -17.00
C GLY A 234 -5.75 2.06 -17.60
N THR A 235 -6.60 2.20 -18.63
CA THR A 235 -7.39 1.09 -19.20
C THR A 235 -6.54 -0.07 -19.71
N ARG A 236 -5.44 0.21 -20.40
CA ARG A 236 -4.59 -0.82 -21.01
C ARG A 236 -3.94 -1.71 -19.95
N PHE A 237 -3.40 -1.09 -18.89
CA PHE A 237 -2.75 -1.83 -17.81
C PHE A 237 -3.76 -2.68 -17.05
N THR A 238 -4.90 -2.10 -16.67
CA THR A 238 -5.95 -2.81 -15.92
C THR A 238 -6.50 -4.01 -16.70
N LEU A 239 -6.71 -3.87 -18.01
CA LEU A 239 -7.21 -4.98 -18.83
C LEU A 239 -6.18 -6.11 -18.94
N ILE A 240 -4.92 -5.77 -19.24
CA ILE A 240 -3.83 -6.75 -19.37
C ILE A 240 -3.63 -7.49 -18.03
N ARG A 241 -3.60 -6.77 -16.91
CA ARG A 241 -3.41 -7.36 -15.58
C ARG A 241 -4.54 -8.33 -15.24
N ASN A 242 -5.80 -7.94 -15.42
CA ASN A 242 -6.95 -8.79 -15.09
C ASN A 242 -7.05 -10.01 -16.02
N ILE A 243 -6.79 -9.85 -17.33
CA ILE A 243 -6.76 -10.98 -18.27
C ILE A 243 -5.61 -11.93 -17.94
N ALA A 244 -4.42 -11.41 -17.67
CA ALA A 244 -3.27 -12.23 -17.30
C ALA A 244 -3.52 -12.98 -15.98
N ALA A 245 -4.09 -12.31 -14.96
CA ALA A 245 -4.45 -12.93 -13.70
C ALA A 245 -5.48 -14.06 -13.89
N PHE A 246 -6.51 -13.84 -14.71
CA PHE A 246 -7.50 -14.86 -15.04
C PHE A 246 -6.87 -16.07 -15.75
N LEU A 247 -6.01 -15.83 -16.75
CA LEU A 247 -5.33 -16.87 -17.49
C LEU A 247 -4.33 -17.66 -16.64
N VAL A 248 -3.71 -17.03 -15.63
CA VAL A 248 -2.79 -17.70 -14.69
C VAL A 248 -3.57 -18.50 -13.64
N ALA A 249 -4.72 -18.01 -13.18
CA ALA A 249 -5.51 -18.66 -12.13
C ALA A 249 -5.99 -20.06 -12.52
N ILE A 250 -6.33 -20.29 -13.79
CA ILE A 250 -6.81 -21.58 -14.32
C ILE A 250 -5.75 -22.69 -14.20
N PRO A 251 -4.56 -22.59 -14.83
CA PRO A 251 -3.52 -23.61 -14.69
C PRO A 251 -2.96 -23.65 -13.27
N ALA A 252 -2.91 -22.52 -12.55
CA ALA A 252 -2.47 -22.52 -11.16
C ALA A 252 -3.38 -23.38 -10.26
N SER A 253 -4.70 -23.26 -10.39
CA SER A 253 -5.65 -24.08 -9.64
C SER A 253 -5.48 -25.57 -9.92
N ILE A 254 -5.37 -25.93 -11.20
CA ILE A 254 -5.14 -27.32 -11.64
C ILE A 254 -3.82 -27.86 -11.08
N LEU A 255 -2.76 -27.05 -11.14
CA LEU A 255 -1.44 -27.40 -10.62
C LEU A 255 -1.45 -27.60 -9.10
N ILE A 256 -2.18 -26.75 -8.36
CA ILE A 256 -2.32 -26.87 -6.90
C ILE A 256 -2.95 -28.22 -6.54
N VAL A 257 -4.04 -28.60 -7.23
CA VAL A 257 -4.72 -29.88 -7.00
C VAL A 257 -3.83 -31.06 -7.39
N TRP A 258 -3.08 -30.93 -8.47
CA TRP A 258 -2.14 -31.97 -8.90
C TRP A 258 -0.98 -32.15 -7.92
N LEU A 259 -0.39 -31.05 -7.45
CA LEU A 259 0.69 -31.04 -6.45
C LEU A 259 0.22 -31.61 -5.11
N SER A 260 -1.03 -31.35 -4.73
CA SER A 260 -1.58 -31.89 -3.49
C SER A 260 -1.87 -33.39 -3.56
N ARG A 261 -1.67 -34.05 -4.72
CA ARG A 261 -1.87 -35.51 -4.91
C ARG A 261 -3.21 -36.05 -4.41
N GLY A 262 -4.25 -35.22 -4.42
CA GLY A 262 -5.56 -35.59 -3.86
C GLY A 262 -5.58 -35.78 -2.33
N ALA A 263 -4.59 -35.26 -1.60
CA ALA A 263 -4.60 -35.21 -0.13
C ALA A 263 -5.53 -34.08 0.34
N TRP A 264 -6.85 -34.30 0.22
CA TRP A 264 -7.92 -33.50 0.81
C TRP A 264 -9.10 -34.40 1.13
#